data_AF-A0A972PY44-F1
#
_entry.id   AF-A0A972PY44-F1
#
_cell.length_a   1.000
_cell.length_b   1.000
_cell.length_c   1.000
_cell.angle_alpha   90.00
_cell.angle_beta   90.00
_cell.angle_gamma   90.00
#
_symmetry.space_group_name_H-M   'P 1'
#
loop_
_entity.id
_entity.type
_entity.pdbx_description
1 polymer ?
#
loop_
_entity_poly.entity_id
_entity_poly.type
_entity_poly.pdbx_seq_one_letter_code
_entity_poly.pdbx_strand_id
1 'polypeptide(L)'
;FVAGALSALLIMGSVLGGLALWDMLRPDAAQAVEAAGTVGKKHWYFAEGYTGPGFEEWLLLFNPPTEDGGSGMTFTPDIHFYGPNGYIGLYTDYGLYPGARVSINVNQVLKEMYNYEGDVSIVVEDSTYPFLCERALYFNYKGQITGGSHSTGYSTNTYNE
;
A
#
# COMPACT_ATOMS: atom_id res chain seq x y z
N PHE A 1 24.55 0.02 -63.77
CA PHE A 1 25.30 0.47 -62.58
C PHE A 1 24.48 1.38 -61.64
N VAL A 2 23.57 2.23 -62.13
CA VAL A 2 22.77 3.14 -61.26
C VAL A 2 21.65 2.45 -60.47
N ALA A 3 21.00 1.42 -61.02
CA ALA A 3 19.88 0.73 -60.36
C ALA A 3 20.28 -0.08 -59.10
N GLY A 4 21.48 -0.67 -59.08
CA GLY A 4 21.96 -1.45 -57.93
C GLY A 4 22.29 -0.59 -56.70
N ALA A 5 22.76 0.65 -56.92
CA ALA A 5 23.03 1.60 -55.85
C ALA A 5 21.73 2.09 -55.17
N LEU A 6 20.66 2.29 -55.96
CA LEU A 6 19.33 2.67 -55.46
C LEU A 6 18.67 1.55 -54.62
N SER A 7 18.75 0.29 -55.06
CA SER A 7 18.24 -0.84 -54.26
C SER A 7 19.00 -1.02 -52.94
N ALA A 8 20.33 -0.85 -52.95
CA ALA A 8 21.13 -0.94 -51.73
C ALA A 8 20.76 0.15 -50.71
N LEU A 9 20.49 1.38 -51.18
CA LEU A 9 20.06 2.50 -50.33
C LEU A 9 18.68 2.24 -49.70
N LEU A 10 17.76 1.65 -50.47
CA LEU A 10 16.40 1.35 -50.02
C LEU A 10 16.39 0.25 -48.93
N ILE A 11 17.22 -0.79 -49.11
CA ILE A 11 17.38 -1.86 -48.13
C ILE A 11 18.00 -1.31 -46.84
N MET A 12 19.05 -0.48 -46.93
CA MET A 12 19.65 0.14 -45.74
C MET A 12 18.65 1.06 -45.01
N GLY A 13 17.84 1.82 -45.72
CA GLY A 13 16.78 2.65 -45.12
C GLY A 13 15.72 1.82 -44.39
N SER A 14 15.34 0.66 -44.93
CA SER A 14 14.37 -0.24 -44.30
C SER A 14 14.91 -0.92 -43.04
N VAL A 15 16.21 -1.26 -43.01
CA VAL A 15 16.86 -1.85 -41.83
C VAL A 15 16.99 -0.83 -40.71
N LEU A 16 17.36 0.42 -41.03
CA LEU A 16 17.43 1.50 -40.05
C LEU A 16 16.05 1.87 -39.51
N GLY A 17 15.02 1.90 -40.36
CA GLY A 17 13.63 2.11 -39.94
C GLY A 17 13.10 0.97 -39.04
N GLY A 18 13.46 -0.27 -39.35
CA GLY A 18 13.11 -1.43 -38.52
C GLY A 18 13.78 -1.41 -37.14
N LEU A 19 15.04 -0.99 -37.07
CA LEU A 19 15.77 -0.85 -35.79
C LEU A 19 15.23 0.32 -34.95
N ALA A 20 14.91 1.45 -35.58
CA ALA A 20 14.31 2.59 -34.89
C ALA A 20 12.91 2.26 -34.34
N LEU A 21 12.11 1.51 -35.10
CA LEU A 21 10.80 1.04 -34.64
C LEU A 21 10.94 -0.02 -33.53
N TRP A 22 11.98 -0.86 -33.59
CA TRP A 22 12.27 -1.85 -32.57
C TRP A 22 12.65 -1.21 -31.22
N ASP A 23 13.42 -0.11 -31.23
CA ASP A 23 13.70 0.64 -29.99
C ASP A 23 12.48 1.44 -29.52
N MET A 24 11.66 2.00 -30.41
CA MET A 24 10.46 2.78 -30.06
C MET A 24 9.30 1.92 -29.51
N LEU A 25 9.21 0.65 -29.92
CA LEU A 25 8.17 -0.29 -29.46
C LEU A 25 8.62 -1.20 -28.32
N ARG A 26 9.88 -1.06 -27.84
CA ARG A 26 10.22 -1.64 -26.55
C ARG A 26 9.39 -0.89 -25.51
N PRO A 27 8.55 -1.57 -24.73
CA PRO A 27 8.12 -0.97 -23.49
C PRO A 27 9.41 -0.72 -22.72
N ASP A 28 9.76 0.54 -22.51
CA ASP A 28 10.61 0.88 -21.37
C ASP A 28 9.89 0.23 -20.19
N ALA A 29 10.54 -0.74 -19.54
CA ALA A 29 10.11 -1.11 -18.21
C ALA A 29 9.98 0.21 -17.47
N ALA A 30 8.79 0.53 -16.95
CA ALA A 30 8.62 1.69 -16.12
C ALA A 30 9.70 1.57 -15.05
N GLN A 31 10.78 2.32 -15.21
CA GLN A 31 11.81 2.41 -14.19
C GLN A 31 11.10 3.17 -13.09
N ALA A 32 10.47 2.42 -12.19
CA ALA A 32 10.26 2.85 -10.84
C ALA A 32 11.60 3.45 -10.45
N VAL A 33 11.61 4.77 -10.23
CA VAL A 33 12.77 5.53 -9.77
C VAL A 33 13.52 4.62 -8.81
N GLU A 34 14.77 4.29 -9.15
CA GLU A 34 15.61 3.43 -8.32
C GLU A 34 15.64 3.98 -6.89
N ALA A 35 14.78 3.41 -6.06
CA ALA A 35 15.22 2.92 -4.78
C ALA A 35 15.14 1.40 -4.91
N ALA A 36 16.28 0.74 -5.09
CA ALA A 36 16.47 -0.62 -4.58
C ALA A 36 16.43 -0.55 -3.04
N GLY A 37 15.29 -0.10 -2.53
CA GLY A 37 15.06 0.28 -1.16
C GLY A 37 13.75 -0.34 -0.74
N THR A 38 13.74 -0.79 0.50
CA THR A 38 12.54 -1.25 1.19
C THR A 38 11.32 -0.38 0.84
N VAL A 39 10.28 -1.01 0.30
CA VAL A 39 8.96 -0.38 0.15
C VAL A 39 8.20 -0.48 1.48
N GLY A 40 7.62 0.64 1.89
CA GLY A 40 6.85 0.74 3.13
C GLY A 40 7.65 1.19 4.35
N LYS A 41 7.01 1.04 5.52
CA LYS A 41 7.45 1.60 6.80
C LYS A 41 7.12 0.63 7.92
N LYS A 42 7.80 0.83 9.04
CA LYS A 42 7.66 0.03 10.26
C LYS A 42 6.61 0.56 11.21
N HIS A 43 6.27 1.84 11.12
CA HIS A 43 5.30 2.50 11.99
C HIS A 43 4.33 3.33 11.16
N TRP A 44 3.04 3.20 11.46
CA TRP A 44 1.95 3.89 10.80
C TRP A 44 0.99 4.45 11.84
N TYR A 45 0.55 5.69 11.63
CA TYR A 45 -0.30 6.43 12.56
C TYR A 45 -1.56 6.94 11.85
N PHE A 46 -2.71 6.75 12.50
CA PHE A 46 -4.02 7.24 12.08
C PHE A 46 -4.66 7.99 13.25
N ALA A 47 -4.63 9.33 13.19
CA ALA A 47 -5.01 10.18 14.32
C ALA A 47 -6.53 10.32 14.53
N GLU A 48 -7.32 10.13 13.49
CA GLU A 48 -8.77 10.31 13.49
C GLU A 48 -9.41 9.00 13.01
N GLY A 49 -10.63 8.69 13.48
CA GLY A 49 -11.37 7.47 13.16
C GLY A 49 -12.65 7.36 14.00
N TYR A 50 -13.63 6.57 13.55
CA TYR A 50 -14.89 6.37 14.28
C TYR A 50 -15.53 5.03 13.93
N THR A 51 -15.82 4.23 14.96
CA THR A 51 -16.40 2.88 14.85
C THR A 51 -17.82 2.77 15.38
N GLY A 52 -18.44 3.89 15.73
CA GLY A 52 -19.83 3.93 16.18
C GLY A 52 -20.85 3.80 15.05
N PRO A 53 -22.15 3.91 15.38
CA PRO A 53 -23.25 3.69 14.45
C PRO A 53 -23.15 4.52 13.16
N GLY A 54 -23.34 3.85 12.02
CA GLY A 54 -23.31 4.48 10.70
C GLY A 54 -21.91 4.66 10.12
N PHE A 55 -20.87 4.12 10.75
CA PHE A 55 -19.51 4.13 10.24
C PHE A 55 -18.90 2.73 10.25
N GLU A 56 -18.05 2.47 9.26
CA GLU A 56 -17.33 1.21 9.11
C GLU A 56 -15.88 1.53 8.74
N GLU A 57 -14.97 1.23 9.66
CA GLU A 57 -13.54 1.51 9.53
C GLU A 57 -12.76 0.22 9.31
N TRP A 58 -11.89 0.26 8.31
CA TRP A 58 -11.06 -0.85 7.89
C TRP A 58 -9.59 -0.43 7.84
N LEU A 59 -8.73 -1.30 8.35
CA LEU A 59 -7.28 -1.22 8.17
C LEU A 59 -6.86 -2.18 7.05
N LEU A 60 -6.06 -1.68 6.11
CA LEU A 60 -5.56 -2.42 4.96
C LEU A 60 -4.04 -2.48 5.07
N LEU A 61 -3.53 -3.66 5.39
CA LEU A 61 -2.11 -3.93 5.50
C LEU A 61 -1.66 -4.73 4.29
N PHE A 62 -0.54 -4.34 3.69
CA PHE A 62 0.05 -5.07 2.57
C PHE A 62 1.53 -5.30 2.81
N ASN A 63 1.96 -6.55 2.64
CA ASN A 63 3.37 -6.93 2.65
C ASN A 63 3.78 -7.22 1.20
N PRO A 64 4.50 -6.30 0.53
CA PRO A 64 4.92 -6.48 -0.84
C PRO A 64 5.77 -7.76 -1.02
N PRO A 65 5.76 -8.37 -2.21
CA PRO A 65 6.65 -9.48 -2.49
C PRO A 65 8.11 -9.00 -2.56
N THR A 66 9.07 -9.92 -2.48
CA THR A 66 10.50 -9.58 -2.42
C THR A 66 10.99 -8.87 -3.69
N GLU A 67 10.47 -9.27 -4.85
CA GLU A 67 10.75 -8.65 -6.15
C GLU A 67 10.35 -7.16 -6.22
N ASP A 68 9.40 -6.73 -5.39
CA ASP A 68 8.93 -5.33 -5.31
C ASP A 68 9.50 -4.59 -4.09
N GLY A 69 10.53 -5.14 -3.42
CA GLY A 69 11.22 -4.51 -2.28
C GLY A 69 10.58 -4.79 -0.91
N GLY A 70 9.68 -5.77 -0.81
CA GLY A 70 9.12 -6.24 0.46
C GLY A 70 10.07 -7.15 1.24
N SER A 71 9.69 -7.55 2.45
CA SER A 71 10.59 -8.29 3.36
C SER A 71 10.80 -9.76 2.97
N GLY A 72 9.89 -10.35 2.19
CA GLY A 72 9.88 -11.79 1.92
C GLY A 72 9.53 -12.67 3.12
N MET A 73 9.24 -12.07 4.27
CA MET A 73 8.93 -12.77 5.52
C MET A 73 7.45 -12.65 5.85
N THR A 74 6.88 -13.67 6.51
CA THR A 74 5.56 -13.58 7.15
C THR A 74 5.73 -13.02 8.56
N PHE A 75 4.93 -12.05 8.94
CA PHE A 75 4.95 -11.41 10.26
C PHE A 75 3.56 -10.87 10.61
N THR A 76 3.41 -10.34 11.82
CA THR A 76 2.16 -9.82 12.34
C THR A 76 2.42 -8.48 13.01
N PRO A 77 2.15 -7.36 12.34
CA PRO A 77 2.26 -6.05 12.97
C PRO A 77 1.33 -5.91 14.18
N ASP A 78 1.79 -5.19 15.19
CA ASP A 78 1.00 -4.84 16.37
C ASP A 78 0.03 -3.71 16.00
N ILE A 79 -1.28 -3.92 16.22
CA ILE A 79 -2.31 -2.89 16.01
C ILE A 79 -2.80 -2.39 17.37
N HIS A 80 -2.38 -1.19 17.76
CA HIS A 80 -2.80 -0.53 19.00
C HIS A 80 -3.96 0.45 18.75
N PHE A 81 -4.99 0.35 19.58
CA PHE A 81 -6.15 1.22 19.54
C PHE A 81 -6.19 2.17 20.73
N TYR A 82 -6.55 3.42 20.47
CA TYR A 82 -6.73 4.46 21.47
C TYR A 82 -8.07 5.18 21.24
N GLY A 83 -8.79 5.45 22.31
CA GLY A 83 -10.02 6.25 22.30
C GLY A 83 -9.88 7.51 23.15
N PRO A 84 -10.99 8.23 23.41
CA PRO A 84 -10.98 9.48 24.17
C PRO A 84 -10.42 9.34 25.60
N ASN A 85 -10.52 8.14 26.18
CA ASN A 85 -10.03 7.82 27.53
C ASN A 85 -8.63 7.19 27.54
N GLY A 86 -7.93 7.17 26.41
CA GLY A 86 -6.60 6.58 26.26
C GLY A 86 -6.63 5.20 25.61
N TYR A 87 -5.68 4.35 25.99
CA TYR A 87 -5.47 3.04 25.38
C TYR A 87 -6.68 2.11 25.55
N ILE A 88 -7.10 1.49 24.46
CA ILE A 88 -8.19 0.51 24.43
C ILE A 88 -7.62 -0.91 24.42
N GLY A 89 -6.70 -1.22 23.50
CA GLY A 89 -6.22 -2.59 23.31
C GLY A 89 -5.25 -2.81 22.14
N LEU A 90 -4.82 -4.06 21.99
CA LEU A 90 -3.86 -4.55 20.99
C LEU A 90 -4.46 -5.72 20.22
N TYR A 91 -4.43 -5.66 18.89
CA TYR A 91 -4.81 -6.76 18.02
C TYR A 91 -3.63 -7.33 17.23
N THR A 92 -3.44 -8.64 17.34
CA THR A 92 -2.34 -9.42 16.73
C THR A 92 -2.79 -10.80 16.24
N ASP A 93 -4.10 -11.04 16.12
CA ASP A 93 -4.63 -12.35 15.68
C ASP A 93 -4.80 -12.41 14.15
N TYR A 94 -3.69 -12.26 13.43
CA TYR A 94 -3.63 -12.37 11.97
C TYR A 94 -2.19 -12.62 11.49
N GLY A 95 -2.02 -12.98 10.21
CA GLY A 95 -0.70 -13.15 9.59
C GLY A 95 -0.60 -12.40 8.28
N LEU A 96 0.48 -11.64 8.09
CA LEU A 96 0.72 -10.85 6.89
C LEU A 96 1.79 -11.52 6.01
N TYR A 97 1.32 -12.33 5.08
CA TYR A 97 2.17 -13.09 4.15
C TYR A 97 2.78 -12.20 3.06
N PRO A 98 3.98 -12.54 2.54
CA PRO A 98 4.57 -11.84 1.39
C PRO A 98 3.64 -11.87 0.17
N GLY A 99 3.55 -10.73 -0.54
CA GLY A 99 2.66 -10.55 -1.67
C GLY A 99 1.17 -10.53 -1.32
N ALA A 100 0.81 -10.50 -0.04
CA ALA A 100 -0.57 -10.56 0.41
C ALA A 100 -1.02 -9.26 1.09
N ARG A 101 -2.33 -9.00 0.98
CA ARG A 101 -3.03 -7.97 1.72
C ARG A 101 -3.92 -8.60 2.77
N VAL A 102 -3.97 -8.00 3.95
CA VAL A 102 -4.95 -8.27 4.99
C VAL A 102 -5.83 -7.03 5.17
N SER A 103 -7.14 -7.25 5.28
CA SER A 103 -8.11 -6.19 5.56
C SER A 103 -8.81 -6.50 6.89
N ILE A 104 -8.56 -5.65 7.88
CA ILE A 104 -9.06 -5.81 9.25
C ILE A 104 -10.26 -4.89 9.44
N ASN A 105 -11.40 -5.47 9.85
CA ASN A 105 -12.58 -4.71 10.25
C ASN A 105 -12.36 -4.18 11.69
N VAL A 106 -12.12 -2.88 11.82
CA VAL A 106 -11.79 -2.26 13.11
C VAL A 106 -13.01 -2.27 14.03
N ASN A 107 -14.22 -2.03 13.50
CA ASN A 107 -15.45 -2.09 14.29
C ASN A 107 -15.65 -3.46 14.93
N GLN A 108 -15.46 -4.54 14.16
CA GLN A 108 -15.63 -5.90 14.66
C GLN A 108 -14.62 -6.21 15.76
N VAL A 109 -13.33 -5.90 15.53
CA VAL A 109 -12.27 -6.11 16.53
C VAL A 109 -12.58 -5.38 17.83
N LEU A 110 -12.89 -4.08 17.75
CA LEU A 110 -13.19 -3.27 18.94
C LEU A 110 -14.45 -3.74 19.67
N LYS A 111 -15.48 -4.15 18.93
CA LYS A 111 -16.72 -4.62 19.52
C LYS A 111 -16.56 -5.98 20.19
N GLU A 112 -15.95 -6.94 19.51
CA GLU A 112 -15.86 -8.33 19.98
C GLU A 112 -14.82 -8.50 21.09
N MET A 113 -13.68 -7.81 20.99
CA MET A 113 -12.57 -7.99 21.94
C MET A 113 -12.61 -7.02 23.12
N TYR A 114 -13.17 -5.81 22.91
CA TYR A 114 -13.10 -4.73 23.90
C TYR A 114 -14.46 -4.15 24.27
N ASN A 115 -15.56 -4.64 23.67
CA ASN A 115 -16.90 -4.09 23.83
C ASN A 115 -16.93 -2.56 23.63
N TYR A 116 -16.16 -2.07 22.65
CA TYR A 116 -15.96 -0.65 22.37
C TYR A 116 -16.56 -0.26 21.02
N GLU A 117 -17.14 0.94 20.97
CA GLU A 117 -17.58 1.64 19.77
C GLU A 117 -17.44 3.15 20.00
N GLY A 118 -16.89 3.89 19.03
CA GLY A 118 -16.66 5.33 19.19
C GLY A 118 -15.44 5.85 18.44
N ASP A 119 -14.96 7.02 18.86
CA ASP A 119 -13.78 7.68 18.31
C ASP A 119 -12.53 6.81 18.51
N VAL A 120 -11.78 6.56 17.44
CA VAL A 120 -10.58 5.73 17.52
C VAL A 120 -9.42 6.38 16.79
N SER A 121 -8.24 6.28 17.39
CA SER A 121 -6.96 6.46 16.72
C SER A 121 -6.15 5.17 16.79
N ILE A 122 -5.30 4.96 15.80
CA ILE A 122 -4.64 3.66 15.58
C ILE A 122 -3.16 3.87 15.34
N VAL A 123 -2.35 3.04 16.00
CA VAL A 123 -0.92 2.87 15.71
C VAL A 123 -0.73 1.44 15.21
N VAL A 124 -0.07 1.29 14.07
CA VAL A 124 0.29 -0.03 13.52
C VAL A 124 1.79 -0.09 13.38
N GLU A 125 2.42 -1.09 14.00
CA GLU A 125 3.88 -1.18 13.99
C GLU A 125 4.45 -2.59 13.93
N ASP A 126 5.62 -2.71 13.34
CA ASP A 126 6.47 -3.91 13.41
C ASP A 126 7.93 -3.47 13.59
N SER A 127 8.62 -4.04 14.57
CA SER A 127 10.00 -3.66 14.90
C SER A 127 11.02 -4.05 13.81
N THR A 128 10.71 -5.07 13.03
CA THR A 128 11.67 -5.76 12.16
C THR A 128 11.40 -5.49 10.69
N TYR A 129 10.16 -5.65 10.25
CA TYR A 129 9.79 -5.72 8.85
C TYR A 129 8.91 -4.53 8.40
N PRO A 130 9.24 -3.93 7.25
CA PRO A 130 8.43 -2.88 6.64
C PRO A 130 7.17 -3.44 5.99
N PHE A 131 6.09 -2.66 6.01
CA PHE A 131 4.83 -2.96 5.32
C PHE A 131 4.15 -1.67 4.86
N LEU A 132 3.12 -1.77 4.02
CA LEU A 132 2.22 -0.68 3.69
C LEU A 132 0.97 -0.76 4.56
N CYS A 133 0.47 0.40 4.99
CA CYS A 133 -0.73 0.49 5.80
C CYS A 133 -1.61 1.65 5.36
N GLU A 134 -2.88 1.35 5.11
CA GLU A 134 -3.89 2.33 4.74
C GLU A 134 -5.17 2.09 5.52
N ARG A 135 -6.03 3.10 5.53
CA ARG A 135 -7.36 3.03 6.13
C ARG A 135 -8.41 3.32 5.09
N ALA A 136 -9.47 2.52 5.07
CA ALA A 136 -10.72 2.83 4.40
C ALA A 136 -11.81 3.08 5.44
N LEU A 137 -12.62 4.10 5.24
CA LEU A 137 -13.72 4.46 6.12
C LEU A 137 -14.98 4.66 5.27
N TYR A 138 -16.02 3.89 5.55
CA TYR A 138 -17.33 4.00 4.92
C TYR A 138 -18.31 4.56 5.93
N PHE A 139 -19.24 5.39 5.47
CA PHE A 139 -20.19 6.02 6.37
C PHE A 139 -21.54 6.28 5.73
N ASN A 140 -22.57 6.22 6.57
CA ASN A 140 -23.88 6.76 6.34
C ASN A 140 -24.21 7.73 7.48
N TYR A 141 -23.78 8.97 7.31
CA TYR A 141 -23.92 9.98 8.35
C TYR A 141 -25.38 10.40 8.50
N LYS A 142 -25.95 10.12 9.68
CA LYS A 142 -27.33 10.41 10.07
C LYS A 142 -28.40 9.86 9.09
N GLY A 143 -28.07 8.82 8.32
CA GLY A 143 -28.98 8.25 7.32
C GLY A 143 -29.20 9.13 6.08
N GLN A 144 -28.42 10.21 5.93
CA GLN A 144 -28.63 11.22 4.87
C GLN A 144 -27.45 11.33 3.92
N ILE A 145 -26.23 11.03 4.38
CA ILE A 145 -25.01 11.20 3.58
C ILE A 145 -24.25 9.88 3.58
N THR A 146 -24.31 9.18 2.46
CA THR A 146 -23.49 7.99 2.21
C THR A 146 -22.20 8.38 1.53
N GLY A 147 -21.07 7.83 1.97
CA GLY A 147 -19.79 8.07 1.35
C GLY A 147 -18.71 7.13 1.85
N GLY A 148 -17.50 7.39 1.39
CA GLY A 148 -16.32 6.74 1.90
C GLY A 148 -15.09 7.60 1.69
N SER A 149 -14.06 7.32 2.47
CA SER A 149 -12.74 7.91 2.33
C SER A 149 -11.67 6.83 2.45
N HIS A 150 -10.52 7.11 1.87
CA HIS A 150 -9.35 6.26 1.95
C HIS A 150 -8.13 7.15 2.15
N SER A 151 -7.23 6.73 3.04
CA SER A 151 -5.99 7.44 3.34
C SER A 151 -4.88 6.46 3.70
N THR A 152 -3.70 6.65 3.13
CA THR A 152 -2.47 6.04 3.64
C THR A 152 -2.16 6.59 5.04
N GLY A 153 -1.61 5.75 5.92
CA GLY A 153 -1.23 6.18 7.27
C GLY A 153 -0.09 7.21 7.25
N TYR A 154 0.00 8.03 8.29
CA TYR A 154 1.18 8.85 8.48
C TYR A 154 2.34 7.97 8.94
N SER A 155 3.55 8.22 8.43
CA SER A 155 4.75 7.48 8.80
C SER A 155 5.94 8.41 8.81
N THR A 156 6.88 8.21 9.73
CA THR A 156 8.15 8.93 9.74
C THR A 156 9.25 8.09 9.06
N ASN A 157 10.18 8.76 8.40
CA ASN A 157 11.45 8.15 8.04
C ASN A 157 12.34 8.15 9.29
N THR A 158 12.40 7.04 10.01
CA THR A 158 13.41 6.89 11.07
C THR A 158 14.77 6.74 10.39
N TYR A 159 15.47 7.85 10.15
CA TYR A 159 16.92 7.83 10.12
C TYR A 159 17.34 7.77 11.60
N ASN A 160 17.95 6.67 12.01
CA ASN A 160 18.37 6.43 13.39
C ASN A 160 19.17 7.63 13.93
N GLU A 161 18.85 8.05 15.15
CA GLU A 161 19.82 8.74 16.03
C GLU A 161 20.90 7.76 16.49
#